data_AF-A0A7W1CTR2-F1
#
_entry.id   AF-A0A7W1CTR2-F1
#
_cell.length_a   1.000
_cell.length_b   1.000
_cell.length_c   1.000
_cell.angle_alpha   90.00
_cell.angle_beta   90.00
_cell.angle_gamma   90.00
#
_symmetry.space_group_name_H-M   'P 1'
#
loop_
_entity.id
_entity.type
_entity.pdbx_description
1 polymer ?
#
loop_
_entity_poly.entity_id
_entity_poly.type
_entity_poly.pdbx_seq_one_letter_code
_entity_poly.pdbx_strand_id
1 'polypeptide(L)'
;MALTETDIQRQKEIQQAEELLFSGRQELGFAKGLFLGNFVADWAMPYPRLSDAQQGDVDRAVDELRVFLDEHLDPEEIDREADIPRHVIDGLGRVGVLGMTAPKEVGGRGFSQMQYC
;
A
#
# COMPACT_ATOMS: atom_id res chain seq x y z
N MET A 1 20.67 -19.82 -39.20
CA MET A 1 21.57 -18.65 -39.10
C MET A 1 21.73 -18.35 -37.63
N ALA A 2 22.97 -18.31 -37.13
CA ALA A 2 23.24 -17.97 -35.73
C ALA A 2 22.87 -16.50 -35.48
N LEU A 3 22.22 -16.22 -34.34
CA LEU A 3 21.92 -14.86 -33.90
C LEU A 3 23.23 -14.10 -33.70
N THR A 4 23.29 -12.85 -34.15
CA THR A 4 24.48 -12.01 -33.97
C THR A 4 24.58 -11.54 -32.52
N GLU A 5 25.77 -11.17 -32.04
CA GLU A 5 25.95 -10.62 -30.68
C GLU A 5 25.03 -9.42 -30.42
N THR A 6 24.78 -8.61 -31.44
CA THR A 6 23.85 -7.47 -31.38
C THR A 6 22.40 -7.91 -31.16
N ASP A 7 21.97 -9.03 -31.76
CA ASP A 7 20.61 -9.56 -31.56
C ASP A 7 20.42 -10.09 -30.13
N ILE A 8 21.46 -10.70 -29.57
CA ILE A 8 21.47 -11.22 -28.19
C ILE A 8 21.43 -10.05 -27.19
N GLN A 9 22.19 -8.99 -27.45
CA GLN A 9 22.20 -7.80 -26.61
C GLN A 9 20.83 -7.08 -26.62
N ARG A 10 20.24 -6.93 -27.82
CA ARG A 10 18.90 -6.35 -27.98
C ARG A 10 17.82 -7.16 -27.25
N GLN A 11 17.89 -8.50 -27.32
CA GLN A 11 16.96 -9.35 -26.59
C GLN A 11 17.07 -9.19 -25.08
N LYS A 12 18.30 -9.08 -24.54
CA LYS A 12 18.51 -8.80 -23.11
C LYS A 12 17.92 -7.46 -22.69
N GLU A 13 18.12 -6.41 -23.48
CA GLU A 13 17.58 -5.08 -23.18
C GLU A 13 16.05 -5.06 -23.19
N ILE A 14 15.42 -5.75 -24.16
CA ILE A 14 13.96 -5.92 -24.20
C ILE A 14 13.47 -6.69 -22.97
N GLN A 15 14.13 -7.79 -22.60
CA GLN A 15 13.75 -8.60 -21.44
C GLN A 15 13.88 -7.82 -20.13
N GLN A 16 14.96 -7.04 -19.97
CA GLN A 16 15.14 -6.16 -18.80
C GLN A 16 14.08 -5.05 -18.74
N ALA A 17 13.72 -4.46 -19.89
CA ALA A 17 12.64 -3.50 -19.96
C ALA A 17 11.28 -4.13 -19.62
N GLU A 18 11.04 -5.37 -20.06
CA GLU A 18 9.82 -6.14 -19.73
C GLU A 18 9.77 -6.54 -18.25
N GLU A 19 10.90 -6.81 -17.60
CA GLU A 19 10.98 -7.05 -16.14
C GLU A 19 10.74 -5.78 -15.31
N LEU A 20 11.16 -4.61 -15.82
CA LEU A 20 10.85 -3.31 -15.20
C LEU A 20 9.36 -2.94 -15.38
N LEU A 21 8.73 -3.44 -16.44
CA LEU A 21 7.30 -3.31 -16.65
C LEU A 21 6.54 -4.37 -15.84
N PHE A 22 5.29 -4.07 -15.49
CA PHE A 22 4.45 -5.06 -14.82
C PHE A 22 4.28 -6.31 -15.69
N SER A 23 4.87 -7.42 -15.27
CA SER A 23 4.89 -8.72 -15.98
C SER A 23 3.62 -9.55 -15.78
N GLY A 24 2.64 -9.04 -15.03
CA GLY A 24 1.34 -9.68 -14.86
C GLY A 24 0.45 -9.54 -16.08
N ARG A 25 -0.62 -10.34 -16.13
CA ARG A 25 -1.60 -10.28 -17.21
C ARG A 25 -2.22 -8.88 -17.28
N GLN A 26 -2.11 -8.23 -18.44
CA GLN A 26 -2.79 -6.96 -18.68
C GLN A 26 -4.29 -7.18 -18.88
N GLU A 27 -5.02 -7.27 -17.78
CA GLU A 27 -6.48 -7.33 -17.81
C GLU A 27 -7.09 -5.97 -18.17
N LEU A 28 -8.28 -5.99 -18.75
CA LEU A 28 -9.01 -4.76 -19.05
C LEU A 28 -9.57 -4.20 -17.73
N GLY A 29 -8.90 -3.20 -17.16
CA GLY A 29 -9.43 -2.45 -16.03
C GLY A 29 -10.42 -1.36 -16.45
N PHE A 30 -11.15 -0.78 -15.50
CA PHE A 30 -12.13 0.28 -15.74
C PHE A 30 -11.58 1.45 -16.58
N ALA A 31 -10.40 1.98 -16.22
CA ALA A 31 -9.77 3.06 -16.97
C ALA A 31 -9.45 2.66 -18.42
N LYS A 32 -8.80 1.49 -18.61
CA LYS A 32 -8.45 0.98 -19.95
C LYS A 32 -9.69 0.71 -20.80
N GLY A 33 -10.76 0.20 -20.20
CA GLY A 33 -12.06 0.00 -20.85
C GLY A 33 -12.65 1.32 -21.34
N LEU A 34 -12.65 2.36 -20.48
CA LEU A 34 -13.15 3.68 -20.83
C LEU A 34 -12.42 4.28 -22.03
N PHE A 35 -11.09 4.16 -22.11
CA PHE A 35 -10.28 4.60 -23.26
C PHE A 35 -10.67 3.91 -24.57
N LEU A 36 -11.18 2.68 -24.50
CA LEU A 36 -11.66 1.92 -25.66
C LEU A 36 -13.15 2.12 -25.95
N GLY A 37 -13.83 3.02 -25.23
CA GLY A 37 -15.28 3.24 -25.35
C GLY A 37 -16.14 2.19 -24.65
N ASN A 38 -15.55 1.32 -23.83
CA ASN A 38 -16.24 0.30 -23.05
C ASN A 38 -16.49 0.79 -21.62
N PHE A 39 -17.69 1.30 -21.36
CA PHE A 39 -18.09 1.71 -20.02
C PHE A 39 -18.78 0.55 -19.28
N VAL A 40 -18.09 -0.04 -18.32
CA VAL A 40 -18.62 -1.12 -17.45
C VAL A 40 -18.74 -0.56 -16.03
N ALA A 41 -19.93 -0.09 -15.67
CA ALA A 41 -20.18 0.56 -14.39
C ALA A 41 -19.85 -0.34 -13.19
N ASP A 42 -20.17 -1.62 -13.29
CA ASP A 42 -20.01 -2.62 -12.22
C ASP A 42 -18.57 -2.79 -11.72
N TRP A 43 -17.56 -2.33 -12.48
CA TRP A 43 -16.15 -2.38 -12.06
C TRP A 43 -15.74 -1.26 -11.10
N ALA A 44 -16.56 -0.21 -10.95
CA ALA A 44 -16.27 0.94 -10.11
C ALA A 44 -17.46 1.39 -9.26
N MET A 45 -18.66 0.85 -9.51
CA MET A 45 -19.90 1.27 -8.90
C MET A 45 -20.66 0.07 -8.31
N PRO A 46 -21.29 0.23 -7.13
CA PRO A 46 -21.21 1.39 -6.24
C PRO A 46 -19.81 1.57 -5.65
N TYR A 47 -19.52 2.76 -5.10
CA TYR A 47 -18.23 2.99 -4.44
C TYR A 47 -18.01 1.94 -3.35
N PRO A 48 -16.85 1.27 -3.31
CA PRO A 48 -16.60 0.20 -2.37
C PRO A 48 -16.59 0.75 -0.94
N ARG A 49 -17.20 0.01 -0.01
CA ARG A 49 -17.26 0.37 1.41
C ARG A 49 -16.72 -0.76 2.26
N LEU A 50 -16.14 -0.40 3.39
CA LEU A 50 -15.84 -1.35 4.46
C LEU A 50 -17.14 -1.96 4.99
N SER A 51 -17.07 -3.23 5.38
CA SER A 51 -18.13 -3.82 6.21
C SER A 51 -18.15 -3.16 7.60
N ASP A 52 -19.29 -3.20 8.29
CA ASP A 52 -19.43 -2.64 9.63
C ASP A 52 -18.38 -3.17 10.62
N ALA A 53 -18.03 -4.46 10.50
CA ALA A 53 -16.97 -5.07 11.31
C ALA A 53 -15.59 -4.47 11.00
N GLN A 54 -15.25 -4.30 9.72
CA GLN A 54 -13.98 -3.68 9.31
C GLN A 54 -13.93 -2.21 9.73
N GLN A 55 -15.05 -1.48 9.65
CA GLN A 55 -15.13 -0.10 10.10
C GLN A 55 -14.90 -0.01 11.62
N GLY A 56 -15.52 -0.90 12.41
CA GLY A 56 -15.29 -0.94 13.86
C GLY A 56 -13.84 -1.30 14.24
N ASP A 57 -13.15 -2.11 13.44
CA ASP A 57 -11.71 -2.36 13.61
C ASP A 57 -10.87 -1.11 13.34
N VAL A 58 -11.21 -0.34 12.29
CA VAL A 58 -10.55 0.93 11.95
C VAL A 58 -10.78 1.96 13.05
N ASP A 59 -12.03 2.16 13.49
CA ASP A 59 -12.38 3.17 14.49
C ASP A 59 -11.59 2.94 15.79
N ARG A 60 -11.51 1.68 16.25
CA ARG A 60 -10.70 1.32 17.43
C ARG A 60 -9.22 1.60 17.23
N ALA A 61 -8.66 1.24 16.07
CA ALA A 61 -7.25 1.48 15.77
C ALA A 61 -6.91 2.98 15.74
N VAL A 62 -7.80 3.79 15.17
CA VAL A 62 -7.66 5.24 15.12
C VAL A 62 -7.73 5.85 16.52
N ASP A 63 -8.65 5.39 17.36
CA ASP A 63 -8.78 5.90 18.72
C ASP A 63 -7.56 5.54 19.59
N GLU A 64 -7.07 4.30 19.51
CA GLU A 64 -5.83 3.87 20.18
C GLU A 64 -4.62 4.71 19.73
N LEU A 65 -4.52 4.99 18.42
CA LEU A 65 -3.46 5.82 17.87
C LEU A 65 -3.57 7.27 18.36
N ARG A 66 -4.76 7.87 18.33
CA ARG A 66 -4.99 9.25 18.78
C ARG A 66 -4.55 9.44 20.22
N VAL A 67 -4.98 8.57 21.13
CA VAL A 67 -4.59 8.62 22.54
C VAL A 67 -3.07 8.59 22.68
N PHE A 68 -2.39 7.67 21.99
CA PHE A 68 -0.93 7.59 22.04
C PHE A 68 -0.25 8.86 21.52
N LEU A 69 -0.71 9.40 20.38
CA LEU A 69 -0.11 10.59 19.79
C LEU A 69 -0.32 11.82 20.66
N ASP A 70 -1.53 12.00 21.22
CA ASP A 70 -1.85 13.13 22.09
C ASP A 70 -1.00 13.13 23.38
N GLU A 71 -0.61 11.96 23.88
CA GLU A 71 0.17 11.82 25.11
C GLU A 71 1.69 11.83 24.90
N HIS A 72 2.17 11.42 23.72
CA HIS A 72 3.58 11.10 23.52
C HIS A 72 4.24 11.72 22.29
N LEU A 73 3.51 12.35 21.38
CA LEU A 73 4.08 12.99 20.19
C LEU A 73 4.17 14.50 20.38
N ASP A 74 5.39 15.03 20.37
CA ASP A 74 5.64 16.47 20.18
C ASP A 74 6.12 16.71 18.73
N PRO A 75 5.26 17.26 17.84
CA PRO A 75 5.65 17.52 16.46
C PRO A 75 6.66 18.68 16.33
N GLU A 76 6.67 19.64 17.26
CA GLU A 76 7.60 20.78 17.23
C GLU A 76 9.01 20.36 17.65
N GLU A 77 9.13 19.40 18.58
CA GLU A 77 10.40 18.75 18.91
C GLU A 77 10.98 18.00 17.71
N ILE A 78 10.17 17.15 17.05
CA ILE A 78 10.61 16.35 15.90
C ILE A 78 11.12 17.22 14.76
N ASP A 79 10.39 18.30 14.43
CA ASP A 79 10.80 19.22 13.35
C ASP A 79 12.13 19.91 13.68
N ARG A 80 12.27 20.40 14.91
CA ARG A 80 13.48 21.09 15.37
C ARG A 80 14.71 20.19 15.40
N GLU A 81 14.54 18.94 15.81
CA GLU A 81 15.64 17.97 15.98
C GLU A 81 15.92 17.17 14.71
N ALA A 82 15.01 17.21 13.73
CA ALA A 82 15.04 16.43 12.52
C ALA A 82 15.18 14.92 12.77
N ASP A 83 14.68 14.45 13.92
CA ASP A 83 14.69 13.05 14.33
C ASP A 83 13.43 12.71 15.14
N ILE A 84 12.98 11.46 15.06
CA ILE A 84 11.82 10.98 15.82
C ILE A 84 12.33 10.29 17.08
N PRO A 85 11.95 10.77 18.29
CA PRO A 85 12.41 10.16 19.53
C PRO A 85 12.14 8.66 19.59
N ARG A 86 13.12 7.89 20.08
CA ARG A 86 13.04 6.43 20.10
C ARG A 86 11.79 5.89 20.81
N HIS A 87 11.38 6.55 21.89
CA HIS A 87 10.19 6.16 22.65
C HIS A 87 8.90 6.30 21.83
N VAL A 88 8.82 7.26 20.91
CA VAL A 88 7.70 7.42 19.98
C VAL A 88 7.67 6.25 19.00
N ILE A 89 8.80 5.93 18.36
CA ILE A 89 8.90 4.81 17.42
C ILE A 89 8.51 3.48 18.09
N ASP A 90 9.06 3.20 19.27
CA ASP A 90 8.74 1.98 20.02
C ASP A 90 7.25 1.96 20.43
N GLY A 91 6.69 3.12 20.78
CA GLY A 91 5.27 3.29 21.09
C GLY A 91 4.35 3.04 19.89
N LEU A 92 4.67 3.61 18.72
CA LEU A 92 3.98 3.34 17.45
C LEU A 92 4.04 1.84 17.09
N GLY A 93 5.17 1.19 17.37
CA GLY A 93 5.31 -0.27 17.26
C GLY A 93 4.35 -1.04 18.18
N ARG A 94 4.18 -0.59 19.43
CA ARG A 94 3.24 -1.19 20.41
C ARG A 94 1.78 -0.94 20.05
N VAL A 95 1.45 0.25 19.56
CA VAL A 95 0.13 0.54 18.97
C VAL A 95 -0.06 -0.33 17.72
N GLY A 96 1.00 -0.77 17.04
CA GLY A 96 0.91 -1.71 15.92
C GLY A 96 0.70 -1.03 14.56
N VAL A 97 0.90 0.29 14.48
CA VAL A 97 0.81 1.02 13.20
C VAL A 97 1.95 0.66 12.24
N LEU A 98 3.07 0.16 12.75
CA LEU A 98 4.21 -0.30 11.96
C LEU A 98 3.99 -1.68 11.31
N GLY A 99 2.82 -2.29 11.50
CA GLY A 99 2.46 -3.60 10.95
C GLY A 99 0.99 -3.70 10.56
N MET A 100 0.37 -2.61 10.10
CA MET A 100 -1.08 -2.52 9.88
C MET A 100 -1.61 -3.60 8.92
N THR A 101 -0.99 -3.72 7.75
CA THR A 101 -1.43 -4.65 6.69
C THR A 101 -0.74 -6.01 6.76
N ALA A 102 0.25 -6.17 7.65
CA ALA A 102 0.92 -7.44 7.84
C ALA A 102 -0.06 -8.49 8.40
N PRO A 103 0.03 -9.77 8.00
CA PRO A 103 -0.87 -10.82 8.47
C PRO A 103 -0.81 -11.00 10.00
N LYS A 104 -1.93 -11.40 10.60
CA LYS A 104 -2.01 -11.60 12.06
C LYS A 104 -1.13 -12.76 12.52
N GLU A 105 -0.89 -13.74 11.66
CA GLU A 105 -0.05 -14.92 11.92
C GLU A 105 1.42 -14.56 12.16
N VAL A 106 1.85 -13.40 11.66
CA VAL A 106 3.21 -12.86 11.86
C VAL A 106 3.23 -11.66 12.81
N GLY A 107 2.14 -11.42 13.54
CA GLY A 107 2.02 -10.35 14.54
C GLY A 107 1.59 -8.99 14.00
N GLY A 108 1.10 -8.91 12.76
CA GLY A 108 0.48 -7.69 12.21
C GLY A 108 -0.98 -7.51 12.60
N ARG A 109 -1.60 -6.41 12.16
CA ARG A 109 -3.04 -6.15 12.40
C ARG A 109 -3.96 -6.78 11.35
N GLY A 110 -3.42 -7.19 10.20
CA GLY A 110 -4.18 -7.86 9.13
C GLY A 110 -5.20 -6.94 8.44
N PHE A 111 -4.96 -5.63 8.41
CA PHE A 111 -5.84 -4.68 7.76
C PHE A 111 -5.73 -4.82 6.25
N SER A 112 -6.86 -4.71 5.55
CA SER A 112 -6.84 -4.49 4.11
C SER A 112 -6.27 -3.11 3.76
N GLN A 113 -5.87 -2.90 2.50
CA GLN A 113 -5.41 -1.57 2.04
C GLN A 113 -6.47 -0.48 2.29
N MET A 114 -7.75 -0.81 2.15
CA MET A 114 -8.85 0.14 2.40
C MET A 114 -9.03 0.48 3.88
N GLN A 115 -8.65 -0.41 4.80
CA GLN A 115 -8.68 -0.13 6.23
C GLN A 115 -7.44 0.65 6.70
N TYR A 116 -6.32 0.55 5.97
CA TYR A 116 -5.08 1.23 6.31
C TYR A 116 -5.04 2.69 5.85
N CYS A 117 -5.63 2.99 4.69
CA CYS A 117 -5.74 4.34 4.13
C CYS A 117 -6.88 5.12 4.78
#